data_AF-A0A7C7WKL3-F1
#
_entry.id   AF-A0A7C7WKL3-F1
#
_cell.length_a   1.000
_cell.length_b   1.000
_cell.length_c   1.000
_cell.angle_alpha   90.00
_cell.angle_beta   90.00
_cell.angle_gamma   90.00
#
_symmetry.space_group_name_H-M   'P 1'
#
loop_
_entity.id
_entity.type
_entity.pdbx_description
1 polymer ?
#
loop_
_entity_poly.entity_id
_entity_poly.type
_entity_poly.pdbx_seq_one_letter_code
_entity_poly.pdbx_strand_id
1 'polypeptide(L)'
;MPVAARVIVFVGLSAGVVAAQPTQPIYLQYDGFVRNADASLTLAFGYYNLNQVDVTIEAGDDNRFVGGAADRGQPTVFLAGRHRFTCVMVVRRDVDAELRWQVQFAGRTSVTTDRVLDPRYALEAASAERVVAGLDGMTQPPGVCLERALAVEAGGTGLPARAR
;
A
#
# COMPACT_ATOMS: atom_id res chain seq x y z
N MET A 1 68.01 -13.91 33.26
CA MET A 1 66.82 -14.43 32.57
C MET A 1 65.80 -13.30 32.47
N PRO A 2 65.48 -12.72 31.30
CA PRO A 2 64.42 -11.72 31.20
C PRO A 2 63.09 -12.36 30.82
N VAL A 3 62.03 -12.04 31.56
CA VAL A 3 60.65 -12.45 31.29
C VAL A 3 60.07 -11.46 30.26
N ALA A 4 59.72 -11.94 29.07
CA ALA A 4 59.06 -11.14 28.05
C ALA A 4 57.55 -11.05 28.34
N ALA A 5 57.07 -9.84 28.61
CA ALA A 5 55.64 -9.56 28.77
C ALA A 5 54.92 -9.64 27.42
N ARG A 6 53.91 -10.51 27.32
CA ARG A 6 53.03 -10.62 26.15
C ARG A 6 51.89 -9.61 26.28
N VAL A 7 51.87 -8.63 25.39
CA VAL A 7 50.72 -7.73 25.22
C VAL A 7 49.64 -8.49 24.45
N ILE A 8 48.46 -8.66 25.07
CA ILE A 8 47.28 -9.24 24.42
C ILE A 8 46.40 -8.07 23.95
N VAL A 9 46.28 -7.91 22.64
CA VAL A 9 45.37 -6.94 22.03
C VAL A 9 44.00 -7.59 21.88
N PHE A 10 43.01 -7.11 22.63
CA PHE A 10 41.61 -7.48 22.43
C PHE A 10 41.03 -6.64 21.28
N VAL A 11 40.80 -7.26 20.13
CA VAL A 11 40.01 -6.67 19.04
C VAL A 11 38.54 -6.78 19.44
N GLY A 12 37.94 -5.65 19.82
CA GLY A 12 36.51 -5.59 20.14
C GLY A 12 35.66 -5.81 18.89
N LEU A 13 34.90 -6.91 18.86
CA LEU A 13 33.91 -7.14 17.82
C LEU A 13 32.73 -6.18 18.05
N SER A 14 32.62 -5.15 17.22
CA SER A 14 31.44 -4.28 17.22
C SER A 14 30.36 -4.94 16.37
N ALA A 15 29.30 -5.46 16.99
CA ALA A 15 28.12 -5.90 16.27
C ALA A 15 27.35 -4.66 15.79
N GLY A 16 27.61 -4.22 14.56
CA GLY A 16 26.83 -3.16 13.92
C GLY A 16 25.42 -3.65 13.61
N VAL A 17 24.39 -2.89 14.01
CA VAL A 17 23.01 -3.17 13.60
C VAL A 17 22.90 -2.86 12.11
N VAL A 18 22.74 -3.90 11.29
CA VAL A 18 22.46 -3.74 9.86
C VAL A 18 21.01 -3.29 9.72
N ALA A 19 20.79 -2.05 9.27
CA ALA A 19 19.46 -1.57 8.91
C ALA A 19 18.94 -2.36 7.69
N ALA A 20 17.71 -2.86 7.77
CA ALA A 20 17.07 -3.60 6.69
C ALA A 20 16.96 -2.71 5.43
N GLN A 21 17.48 -3.19 4.31
CA GLN A 21 17.45 -2.49 3.02
C GLN A 21 16.21 -2.91 2.22
N PRO A 22 15.49 -1.97 1.58
CA PRO A 22 14.31 -2.29 0.78
C PRO A 22 14.72 -2.84 -0.59
N THR A 23 14.97 -4.15 -0.65
CA THR A 23 15.47 -4.85 -1.85
C THR A 23 14.41 -5.74 -2.52
N GLN A 24 13.22 -5.82 -1.93
CA GLN A 24 12.11 -6.62 -2.44
C GLN A 24 11.14 -5.75 -3.24
N PRO A 25 10.45 -6.32 -4.25
CA PRO A 25 9.47 -5.58 -5.04
C PRO A 25 8.22 -5.22 -4.23
N ILE A 26 7.50 -4.21 -4.73
CA ILE A 26 6.15 -3.86 -4.29
C ILE A 26 5.17 -4.45 -5.29
N TYR A 27 4.21 -5.25 -4.82
CA TYR A 27 3.15 -5.79 -5.66
C TYR A 27 1.89 -4.98 -5.49
N LEU A 28 1.36 -4.47 -6.60
CA LEU A 28 0.08 -3.79 -6.63
C LEU A 28 -1.06 -4.79 -6.72
N GLN A 29 -2.19 -4.44 -6.10
CA GLN A 29 -3.41 -5.20 -6.12
C GLN A 29 -4.56 -4.31 -6.59
N TYR A 30 -5.27 -4.75 -7.62
CA TYR A 30 -6.63 -4.24 -7.84
C TYR A 30 -7.54 -4.97 -6.87
N ASP A 31 -8.06 -4.26 -5.87
CA ASP A 31 -8.90 -4.87 -4.86
C ASP A 31 -10.33 -5.10 -5.37
N GLY A 32 -10.83 -4.21 -6.24
CA GLY A 32 -12.10 -4.39 -6.94
C GLY A 32 -12.87 -3.10 -7.18
N PHE A 33 -14.15 -3.24 -7.53
CA PHE A 33 -15.08 -2.12 -7.69
C PHE A 33 -16.43 -2.32 -7.01
N VAL A 34 -17.11 -1.20 -6.81
CA VAL A 34 -18.52 -1.09 -6.42
C VAL A 34 -19.25 -0.24 -7.46
N ARG A 35 -20.48 -0.65 -7.82
CA ARG A 35 -21.41 0.19 -8.58
C ARG A 35 -22.26 0.98 -7.58
N ASN A 36 -22.15 2.29 -7.61
CA ASN A 36 -22.88 3.16 -6.70
C ASN A 36 -24.31 3.41 -7.22
N ALA A 37 -25.22 3.85 -6.34
CA ALA A 37 -26.62 4.10 -6.69
C ALA A 37 -26.81 5.23 -7.71
N ASP A 38 -25.89 6.21 -7.72
CA ASP A 38 -25.84 7.32 -8.66
C ASP A 38 -25.22 6.96 -10.02
N ALA A 39 -25.03 5.66 -10.29
CA ALA A 39 -24.38 5.09 -11.46
C ALA A 39 -22.87 5.37 -11.60
N SER A 40 -22.23 6.03 -10.64
CA SER A 40 -20.78 6.10 -10.55
C SER A 40 -20.18 4.75 -10.14
N LEU A 41 -18.86 4.65 -10.25
CA LEU A 41 -18.10 3.49 -9.82
C LEU A 41 -17.14 3.92 -8.72
N THR A 42 -17.03 3.11 -7.67
CA THR A 42 -15.94 3.22 -6.71
C THR A 42 -14.91 2.15 -7.02
N LEU A 43 -13.68 2.53 -7.33
CA LEU A 43 -12.56 1.62 -7.58
C LEU A 43 -11.63 1.62 -6.37
N ALA A 44 -11.15 0.45 -5.99
CA ALA A 44 -10.21 0.31 -4.89
C ALA A 44 -8.95 -0.44 -5.30
N PHE A 45 -7.83 0.09 -4.82
CA PHE A 45 -6.49 -0.42 -5.07
C PHE A 45 -5.75 -0.61 -3.75
N GLY A 46 -4.87 -1.60 -3.74
CA GLY A 46 -4.04 -2.00 -2.61
C GLY A 46 -2.63 -2.33 -3.07
N TYR A 47 -1.79 -2.69 -2.11
CA TYR A 47 -0.45 -3.19 -2.40
C TYR A 47 0.02 -4.19 -1.35
N TYR A 48 1.10 -4.89 -1.66
CA TYR A 48 1.92 -5.64 -0.74
C TYR A 48 3.38 -5.21 -0.89
N ASN A 49 3.88 -4.53 0.13
CA ASN A 49 5.30 -4.26 0.30
C ASN A 49 5.95 -5.48 0.98
N LEU A 50 6.77 -6.24 0.24
CA LEU A 50 7.48 -7.40 0.77
C LEU A 50 8.70 -7.04 1.63
N ASN A 51 9.08 -5.76 1.68
CA ASN A 51 10.16 -5.29 2.52
C ASN A 51 9.74 -5.28 3.99
N GLN A 52 10.73 -5.39 4.88
CA GLN A 52 10.55 -5.25 6.33
C GLN A 52 10.55 -3.79 6.80
N VAL A 53 10.63 -2.86 5.85
CA VAL A 53 10.69 -1.41 6.06
C VAL A 53 9.79 -0.74 5.05
N ASP A 54 9.36 0.48 5.39
CA ASP A 54 8.56 1.30 4.51
C ASP A 54 9.40 1.77 3.31
N VAL A 55 8.73 1.94 2.18
CA VAL A 55 9.38 2.36 0.93
C VAL A 55 8.69 3.62 0.42
N THR A 56 9.48 4.65 0.14
CA THR A 56 8.98 5.88 -0.48
C THR A 56 9.21 5.86 -1.98
N ILE A 57 8.14 6.02 -2.76
CA ILE A 57 8.17 6.18 -4.21
C ILE A 57 7.22 7.31 -4.58
N GLU A 58 7.77 8.47 -4.91
CA GLU A 58 6.99 9.65 -5.29
C GLU A 58 6.18 9.41 -6.56
N ALA A 59 5.05 10.12 -6.69
CA ALA A 59 4.26 10.09 -7.91
C ALA A 59 5.13 10.50 -9.12
N GLY A 60 5.10 9.70 -10.19
CA GLY A 60 6.00 9.88 -11.33
C GLY A 60 6.18 8.59 -12.12
N ASP A 61 7.27 8.47 -12.88
CA ASP A 61 7.47 7.32 -13.78
C ASP A 61 7.51 5.97 -13.07
N ASP A 62 7.94 5.95 -11.81
CA ASP A 62 8.01 4.75 -10.98
C ASP A 62 6.78 4.53 -10.09
N ASN A 63 5.81 5.46 -10.09
CA ASN A 63 4.55 5.35 -9.36
C ASN A 63 3.46 6.20 -10.03
N ARG A 64 2.71 5.59 -10.95
CA ARG A 64 1.71 6.31 -11.76
C ARG A 64 0.51 5.48 -12.15
N PHE A 65 -0.59 6.17 -12.41
CA PHE A 65 -1.69 5.60 -13.17
C PHE A 65 -1.50 5.73 -14.69
N VAL A 66 -2.10 4.80 -15.43
CA VAL A 66 -2.29 4.82 -16.88
C VAL A 66 -3.79 4.87 -17.15
N GLY A 67 -4.23 5.55 -18.22
CA GLY A 67 -5.67 5.78 -18.49
C GLY A 67 -6.20 7.08 -17.88
N GLY A 68 -5.48 8.18 -18.12
CA GLY A 68 -5.81 9.54 -17.64
C GLY A 68 -4.64 10.20 -16.92
N ALA A 69 -4.92 10.96 -15.85
CA ALA A 69 -3.87 11.60 -15.05
C ALA A 69 -2.95 10.54 -14.41
N ALA A 70 -1.63 10.75 -14.54
CA ALA A 70 -0.62 9.86 -13.99
C ALA A 70 -0.53 9.98 -12.46
N ASP A 71 -0.65 11.21 -11.96
CA ASP A 71 -0.83 11.51 -10.55
C ASP A 71 -2.33 11.66 -10.26
N ARG A 72 -2.82 10.78 -9.41
CA ARG A 72 -4.18 10.77 -8.88
C ARG A 72 -4.18 10.86 -7.36
N GLY A 73 -3.06 11.19 -6.72
CA GLY A 73 -2.93 11.15 -5.25
C GLY A 73 -2.69 9.74 -4.71
N GLN A 74 -2.12 8.83 -5.51
CA GLN A 74 -1.69 7.52 -5.04
C GLN A 74 -0.75 7.62 -3.84
N PRO A 75 -0.71 6.61 -2.95
CA PRO A 75 0.27 6.56 -1.87
C PRO A 75 1.70 6.72 -2.40
N THR A 76 2.48 7.54 -1.71
CA THR A 76 3.92 7.69 -1.94
C THR A 76 4.75 6.97 -0.88
N VAL A 77 4.15 6.65 0.28
CA VAL A 77 4.78 5.85 1.35
C VAL A 77 4.09 4.49 1.43
N PHE A 78 4.81 3.45 1.00
CA PHE A 78 4.35 2.08 1.01
C PHE A 78 4.79 1.41 2.32
N LEU A 79 3.89 1.39 3.31
CA LEU A 79 4.13 0.72 4.58
C LEU A 79 4.43 -0.77 4.41
N ALA A 80 5.30 -1.34 5.24
CA ALA A 80 5.60 -2.77 5.21
C ALA A 80 4.33 -3.64 5.33
N GLY A 81 4.29 -4.78 4.62
CA GLY A 81 3.15 -5.69 4.66
C GLY A 81 2.07 -5.41 3.61
N ARG A 82 0.89 -6.02 3.81
CA ARG A 82 -0.24 -5.96 2.88
C ARG A 82 -1.25 -4.92 3.33
N HIS A 83 -1.61 -4.02 2.41
CA HIS A 83 -2.52 -2.90 2.63
C HIS A 83 -3.57 -2.88 1.55
N ARG A 84 -4.81 -3.26 1.90
CA ARG A 84 -5.96 -3.20 0.98
C ARG A 84 -6.60 -1.83 1.02
N PHE A 85 -7.25 -1.45 -0.07
CA PHE A 85 -8.10 -0.25 -0.15
C PHE A 85 -7.37 1.06 0.23
N THR A 86 -6.07 1.13 -0.03
CA THR A 86 -5.24 2.30 0.32
C THR A 86 -5.53 3.50 -0.59
N CYS A 87 -5.84 3.23 -1.85
CA CYS A 87 -6.34 4.21 -2.80
C CYS A 87 -7.75 3.81 -3.19
N VAL A 88 -8.72 4.63 -2.79
CA VAL A 88 -10.11 4.48 -3.21
C VAL A 88 -10.51 5.71 -4.01
N MET A 89 -11.07 5.52 -5.20
CA MET A 89 -11.46 6.61 -6.08
C MET A 89 -12.88 6.42 -6.59
N VAL A 90 -13.64 7.50 -6.60
CA VAL A 90 -14.94 7.55 -7.29
C VAL A 90 -14.68 8.01 -8.71
N VAL A 91 -15.14 7.24 -9.69
CA VAL A 91 -15.03 7.56 -11.12
C VAL A 91 -16.42 7.54 -11.74
N ARG A 92 -16.60 8.34 -12.79
CA ARG A 92 -17.81 8.27 -13.59
C ARG A 92 -17.83 6.97 -14.41
N ARG A 93 -19.02 6.54 -14.82
CA ARG A 93 -19.23 5.29 -15.58
C ARG A 93 -18.48 5.25 -16.93
N ASP A 94 -18.13 6.41 -17.46
CA ASP A 94 -17.44 6.62 -18.74
C ASP A 94 -15.91 6.70 -18.61
N VAL A 95 -15.33 6.46 -17.42
CA VAL A 95 -13.87 6.48 -17.26
C VAL A 95 -13.22 5.33 -18.06
N ASP A 96 -12.02 5.61 -18.58
CA ASP A 96 -11.26 4.71 -19.47
C ASP A 96 -11.21 3.28 -18.94
N ALA A 97 -11.61 2.34 -19.80
CA ALA A 97 -11.57 0.90 -19.52
C ALA A 97 -10.14 0.39 -19.22
N GLU A 98 -9.12 1.22 -19.46
CA GLU A 98 -7.70 0.87 -19.34
C GLU A 98 -7.03 1.36 -18.04
N LEU A 99 -7.79 1.95 -17.10
CA LEU A 99 -7.24 2.51 -15.87
C LEU A 99 -6.42 1.47 -15.09
N ARG A 100 -5.13 1.73 -14.92
CA ARG A 100 -4.19 0.83 -14.23
C ARG A 100 -3.23 1.60 -13.35
N TRP A 101 -2.92 1.06 -12.18
CA TRP A 101 -1.81 1.55 -11.36
C TRP A 101 -0.55 0.78 -11.68
N GLN A 102 0.58 1.48 -11.83
CA GLN A 102 1.90 0.95 -12.07
C GLN A 102 2.89 1.47 -11.04
N VAL A 103 3.70 0.56 -10.48
CA VAL A 103 4.84 0.87 -9.61
C VAL A 103 6.07 0.14 -10.11
N GLN A 104 7.22 0.83 -10.12
CA GLN A 104 8.53 0.25 -10.42
C GLN A 104 9.43 0.37 -9.20
N PHE A 105 9.89 -0.79 -8.70
CA PHE A 105 10.78 -0.83 -7.54
C PHE A 105 11.62 -2.08 -7.55
N ALA A 106 12.86 -2.01 -7.04
CA ALA A 106 13.79 -3.13 -6.95
C ALA A 106 13.92 -3.93 -8.27
N GLY A 107 13.98 -3.22 -9.41
CA GLY A 107 14.11 -3.83 -10.75
C GLY A 107 12.87 -4.57 -11.24
N ARG A 108 11.69 -4.33 -10.64
CA ARG A 108 10.42 -4.93 -11.03
C ARG A 108 9.35 -3.88 -11.26
N THR A 109 8.62 -4.04 -12.36
CA THR A 109 7.40 -3.31 -12.66
C THR A 109 6.20 -4.14 -12.23
N SER A 110 5.43 -3.65 -11.27
CA SER A 110 4.12 -4.20 -10.92
C SER A 110 3.03 -3.33 -11.55
N VAL A 111 2.04 -3.97 -12.15
CA VAL A 111 0.88 -3.28 -12.76
C VAL A 111 -0.39 -4.01 -12.32
N THR A 112 -1.47 -3.27 -12.11
CA THR A 112 -2.79 -3.85 -11.86
C THR A 112 -3.45 -4.38 -13.15
N THR A 113 -4.69 -4.85 -13.05
CA THR A 113 -5.45 -5.37 -14.20
C THR A 113 -5.88 -4.26 -15.17
N ASP A 114 -5.87 -4.54 -16.47
CA ASP A 114 -6.51 -3.74 -17.53
C ASP A 114 -8.01 -4.04 -17.67
N ARG A 115 -8.55 -4.97 -16.87
CA ARG A 115 -9.98 -5.34 -16.87
C ARG A 115 -10.67 -4.90 -15.59
N VAL A 116 -10.62 -3.61 -15.29
CA VAL A 116 -11.16 -3.05 -14.04
C VAL A 116 -12.66 -3.33 -13.85
N LEU A 117 -13.42 -3.54 -14.92
CA LEU A 117 -14.86 -3.84 -14.85
C LEU A 117 -15.23 -5.32 -15.09
N ASP A 118 -14.26 -6.24 -15.11
CA ASP A 118 -14.58 -7.68 -15.14
C ASP A 118 -15.40 -8.03 -13.89
N PRO A 119 -16.60 -8.65 -14.03
CA PRO A 119 -17.50 -8.91 -12.90
C PRO A 119 -16.88 -9.70 -11.75
N ARG A 120 -15.78 -10.44 -11.99
CA ARG A 120 -15.04 -11.16 -10.95
C ARG A 120 -14.32 -10.25 -9.95
N TYR A 121 -14.16 -8.97 -10.28
CA TYR A 121 -13.61 -7.94 -9.38
C TYR A 121 -14.70 -7.11 -8.68
N ALA A 122 -15.99 -7.43 -8.86
CA ALA A 122 -17.03 -6.80 -8.06
C ALA A 122 -16.84 -7.22 -6.59
N LEU A 123 -16.74 -6.24 -5.70
CA LEU A 123 -16.54 -6.50 -4.28
C LEU A 123 -17.78 -7.14 -3.64
N GLU A 124 -17.56 -8.12 -2.78
CA GLU A 124 -18.60 -8.68 -1.92
C GLU A 124 -19.12 -7.63 -0.92
N ALA A 125 -20.36 -7.82 -0.43
CA ALA A 125 -21.09 -6.80 0.33
C ALA A 125 -20.27 -6.13 1.46
N ALA A 126 -19.62 -6.91 2.32
CA ALA A 126 -18.85 -6.37 3.43
C ALA A 126 -17.64 -5.51 2.97
N SER A 127 -16.94 -5.93 1.91
CA SER A 127 -15.84 -5.13 1.34
C SER A 127 -16.38 -3.90 0.62
N ALA A 128 -17.50 -4.03 -0.09
CA ALA A 128 -18.15 -2.92 -0.77
C ALA A 128 -18.56 -1.83 0.23
N GLU A 129 -19.26 -2.20 1.31
CA GLU A 129 -19.64 -1.29 2.40
C GLU A 129 -18.45 -0.54 2.98
N ARG A 130 -17.35 -1.26 3.26
CA ARG A 130 -16.12 -0.64 3.78
C ARG A 130 -15.51 0.36 2.81
N VAL A 131 -15.46 0.02 1.52
CA VAL A 131 -14.85 0.86 0.49
C VAL A 131 -15.68 2.12 0.25
N VAL A 132 -17.02 2.04 0.29
CA VAL A 132 -17.91 3.19 0.06
C VAL A 132 -18.22 4.00 1.31
N ALA A 133 -17.95 3.47 2.51
CA ALA A 133 -18.24 4.16 3.76
C ALA A 133 -17.58 5.55 3.80
N GLY A 134 -18.38 6.61 3.96
CA GLY A 134 -17.91 8.00 4.01
C GLY A 134 -17.63 8.64 2.66
N LEU A 135 -17.93 7.95 1.55
CA LEU A 135 -17.88 8.53 0.20
C LEU A 135 -19.26 9.08 -0.18
N ASP A 136 -19.31 10.34 -0.56
CA ASP A 136 -20.44 10.94 -1.25
C ASP A 136 -19.98 11.30 -2.67
N GLY A 137 -20.39 10.52 -3.68
CA GLY A 137 -19.86 10.61 -5.05
C GLY A 137 -19.91 12.00 -5.70
N MET A 138 -20.72 12.90 -5.14
CA MET A 138 -20.86 14.30 -5.56
C MET A 138 -19.78 15.24 -4.98
N THR A 139 -19.14 14.84 -3.88
CA THR A 139 -18.27 15.72 -3.08
C THR A 139 -16.78 15.40 -3.30
N GLN A 140 -16.44 14.18 -3.73
CA GLN A 140 -15.04 13.81 -3.98
C GLN A 140 -14.58 14.18 -5.41
N PRO A 141 -13.34 14.67 -5.58
CA PRO A 141 -12.77 14.87 -6.90
C PRO A 141 -12.74 13.56 -7.70
N PRO A 142 -13.32 13.52 -8.92
CA PRO A 142 -13.43 12.30 -9.68
C PRO A 142 -12.05 11.75 -10.07
N GLY A 143 -11.84 10.46 -9.82
CA GLY A 143 -10.62 9.75 -10.17
C GLY A 143 -9.38 10.13 -9.37
N VAL A 144 -9.56 10.75 -8.19
CA VAL A 144 -8.49 10.99 -7.22
C VAL A 144 -8.54 9.90 -6.15
N CYS A 145 -7.38 9.30 -5.86
CA CYS A 145 -7.14 8.41 -4.75
C CYS A 145 -7.38 9.16 -3.43
N LEU A 146 -8.34 8.67 -2.69
CA LEU A 146 -8.56 9.04 -1.31
C LEU A 146 -7.76 8.06 -0.48
N GLU A 147 -6.72 8.56 0.17
CA GLU A 147 -5.95 7.76 1.11
C GLU A 147 -6.89 7.33 2.24
N ARG A 148 -7.19 6.04 2.29
CA ARG A 148 -7.90 5.48 3.43
C ARG A 148 -6.86 4.91 4.36
N ALA A 149 -6.61 5.59 5.47
CA ALA A 149 -6.10 4.91 6.64
C ALA A 149 -7.10 3.78 6.93
N LEU A 150 -6.71 2.54 6.68
CA LEU A 150 -7.43 1.41 7.26
C LEU A 150 -7.44 1.73 8.75
N ALA A 151 -8.62 2.04 9.30
CA ALA A 151 -8.77 2.12 10.73
C ALA A 151 -8.24 0.79 11.26
N VAL A 152 -7.07 0.82 11.88
CA VAL A 152 -6.66 -0.24 12.78
C VAL A 152 -7.77 -0.21 13.81
N GLU A 153 -8.74 -1.12 13.71
CA GLU A 153 -9.58 -1.39 14.86
C GLU A 153 -8.58 -1.78 15.94
N ALA A 154 -8.36 -0.87 16.89
CA ALA A 154 -7.51 -1.11 18.01
C ALA A 154 -8.12 -2.30 18.74
N GLY A 155 -7.61 -3.50 18.44
CA GLY A 155 -7.89 -4.74 19.16
C GLY A 155 -7.29 -4.64 20.55
N GLY A 156 -7.79 -3.72 21.35
CA GLY A 156 -7.50 -3.58 22.76
C GLY A 156 -8.32 -4.59 23.55
N THR A 157 -7.98 -5.88 23.43
CA THR A 157 -8.27 -6.80 24.53
C THR A 157 -7.27 -6.50 25.64
N GLY A 158 -7.62 -5.52 26.48
CA GLY A 158 -6.98 -5.35 27.78
C GLY A 158 -7.20 -6.62 28.60
N LEU A 159 -6.16 -7.44 28.70
CA LEU A 159 -6.10 -8.52 29.68
C LEU A 159 -5.90 -7.85 31.05
N PRO A 160 -6.80 -7.99 32.04
CA PRO A 160 -6.57 -7.40 33.35
C PRO A 160 -5.39 -8.12 34.02
N ALA A 161 -4.37 -7.34 34.37
CA ALA A 161 -3.26 -7.81 35.18
C ALA A 161 -3.81 -8.37 36.50
N ARG A 162 -3.58 -9.66 36.75
CA ARG A 162 -3.80 -10.25 38.07
C ARG A 162 -2.82 -9.61 39.05
N ALA A 163 -3.35 -8.87 40.02
CA ALA A 163 -2.59 -8.46 41.20
C ALA A 163 -2.09 -9.71 41.95
N ARG A 164 -0.82 -9.69 42.34
CA ARG A 164 -0.25 -10.58 43.35
C ARG A 164 -0.48 -9.97 44.73
#